data_AF-A0AAE4C656-F1
#
_entry.id   AF-A0AAE4C656-F1
#
_cell.length_a   1.000
_cell.length_b   1.000
_cell.length_c   1.000
_cell.angle_alpha   90.00
_cell.angle_beta   90.00
_cell.angle_gamma   90.00
#
_symmetry.space_group_name_H-M   'P 1'
#
loop_
_entity.id
_entity.type
_entity.pdbx_description
1 polymer ?
#
loop_
_entity_poly.entity_id
_entity_poly.type
_entity_poly.pdbx_seq_one_letter_code
_entity_poly.pdbx_strand_id
1 'polypeptide(L)'
;MEPSPYDPELELEANRLYAEAIASAKDSGIKDVKRYLGRKAFEEIKCGSEYNAWKIQLEFATLFAMAELTEALELLFRGKITQTMALQPQGGRGIHRSLPTFRWCAEKTNLTGYAELFSKPTGASSRLESPFKGVASRDAKRLAENLYPSFYGTVENPSKGWRPDPVPMYHTFLQEMTRLHYLVAQYPFGNDIGWTREDYARALETDALIIRQQLGFPETMPDLPENPNVNLPEGFQSLPEWTPDPVD
;
A
#
# COMPACT_ATOMS: atom_id res chain seq x y z
N MET A 1 33.62 -6.55 4.90
CA MET A 1 32.25 -6.05 4.71
C MET A 1 32.39 -4.57 4.45
N GLU A 2 32.19 -4.15 3.20
CA GLU A 2 32.05 -2.72 2.91
C GLU A 2 30.80 -2.22 3.65
N PRO A 3 30.87 -1.07 4.34
CA PRO A 3 29.68 -0.48 4.94
C PRO A 3 28.64 -0.25 3.84
N SER A 4 27.42 -0.72 4.07
CA SER A 4 26.27 -0.40 3.22
C SER A 4 26.24 1.13 3.02
N PRO A 5 26.10 1.65 1.78
CA PRO A 5 26.05 3.08 1.53
C PRO A 5 24.69 3.61 1.98
N TYR A 6 24.51 3.67 3.29
CA TYR A 6 23.42 4.38 3.93
C TYR A 6 23.64 5.88 3.72
N ASP A 7 22.65 6.55 3.15
CA ASP A 7 22.67 7.99 2.95
C ASP A 7 21.76 8.69 4.00
N PRO A 8 22.33 9.32 5.03
CA PRO A 8 21.57 9.98 6.09
C PRO A 8 20.81 11.22 5.61
N GLU A 9 21.24 11.88 4.54
CA GLU A 9 20.56 13.05 3.99
C GLU A 9 19.28 12.63 3.28
N LEU A 10 19.35 11.56 2.49
CA LEU A 10 18.17 10.96 1.87
C LEU A 10 17.19 10.38 2.91
N GLU A 11 17.69 9.79 4.01
CA GLU A 11 16.81 9.36 5.11
C GLU A 11 16.06 10.55 5.73
N LEU A 12 16.77 11.65 6.01
CA LEU A 12 16.16 12.84 6.59
C LEU A 12 15.09 13.43 5.65
N GLU A 13 15.38 13.48 4.35
CA GLU A 13 14.43 13.94 3.34
C GLU A 13 13.22 13.01 3.23
N ALA A 14 13.41 11.69 3.24
CA ALA A 14 12.32 10.72 3.27
C ALA A 14 11.40 10.94 4.49
N ASN A 15 11.99 11.15 5.66
CA ASN A 15 11.24 11.45 6.89
C ASN A 15 10.47 12.77 6.80
N ARG A 16 11.05 13.82 6.21
CA ARG A 16 10.37 15.09 5.96
C ARG A 16 9.14 14.88 5.07
N LEU A 17 9.30 14.17 3.96
CA LEU A 17 8.22 13.85 3.03
C LEU A 17 7.09 13.04 3.69
N TYR A 18 7.44 12.07 4.54
CA TYR A 18 6.45 11.32 5.33
C TYR A 18 5.68 12.20 6.32
N ALA A 19 6.36 13.12 7.01
CA ALA A 19 5.70 14.06 7.90
C ALA A 19 4.74 14.98 7.13
N GLU A 20 5.13 15.46 5.96
CA GLU A 20 4.31 16.29 5.08
C GLU A 20 3.09 15.53 4.54
N ALA A 21 3.26 14.27 4.13
CA ALA A 21 2.15 13.40 3.70
C ALA A 21 1.09 13.26 4.81
N ILE A 22 1.52 13.01 6.05
CA ILE A 22 0.62 12.88 7.20
C ILE A 22 -0.06 14.20 7.53
N ALA A 23 0.67 15.32 7.46
CA ALA A 23 0.12 16.64 7.71
C ALA A 23 -0.97 16.99 6.68
N SER A 24 -0.64 16.87 5.39
CA SER A 24 -1.58 17.06 4.27
C SER A 24 -2.85 16.21 4.46
N ALA A 25 -2.70 14.92 4.79
CA ALA A 25 -3.84 14.05 5.02
C ALA A 25 -4.69 14.45 6.25
N LYS A 26 -4.07 14.93 7.33
CA LYS A 26 -4.78 15.40 8.53
C LYS A 26 -5.49 16.74 8.32
N ASP A 27 -4.99 17.55 7.40
CA ASP A 27 -5.53 18.87 7.07
C ASP A 27 -6.65 18.81 6.00
N SER A 28 -6.84 17.65 5.36
CA SER A 28 -7.93 17.38 4.39
C SER A 28 -9.35 17.62 4.90
N GLY A 29 -9.55 17.71 6.23
CA GLY A 29 -10.87 17.82 6.85
C GLY A 29 -11.63 16.50 6.98
N ILE A 30 -11.10 15.39 6.47
CA ILE A 30 -11.75 14.07 6.56
C ILE A 30 -11.53 13.49 7.96
N LYS A 31 -12.57 13.57 8.81
CA LYS A 31 -12.51 13.18 10.23
C LYS A 31 -11.96 11.77 10.44
N ASP A 32 -12.41 10.81 9.63
CA ASP A 32 -12.06 9.40 9.80
C ASP A 32 -10.63 9.08 9.35
N VAL A 33 -10.12 9.75 8.31
CA VAL A 33 -8.68 9.70 7.96
C VAL A 33 -7.84 10.21 9.12
N LYS A 34 -8.19 11.37 9.69
CA LYS A 34 -7.49 11.94 10.84
C LYS A 34 -7.53 11.02 12.07
N ARG A 35 -8.66 10.35 12.31
CA ARG A 35 -8.82 9.39 13.41
C ARG A 35 -7.97 8.15 13.21
N TYR A 36 -7.94 7.60 11.99
CA TYR A 36 -7.16 6.42 11.65
C TYR A 36 -5.65 6.69 11.75
N LEU A 37 -5.15 7.80 11.20
CA LEU A 37 -3.74 8.20 11.34
C LEU A 37 -3.33 8.44 12.81
N GLY A 38 -4.27 8.92 13.63
CA GLY A 38 -4.02 9.16 15.05
C GLY A 38 -2.85 10.12 15.32
N ARG A 39 -2.27 10.02 16.53
CA ARG A 39 -1.18 10.92 16.97
C ARG A 39 0.22 10.42 16.56
N LYS A 40 0.38 9.11 16.34
CA LYS A 40 1.68 8.45 16.16
C LYS A 40 1.97 8.01 14.72
N ALA A 41 1.10 8.31 13.74
CA ALA A 41 1.31 7.96 12.33
C ALA A 41 2.74 8.19 11.81
N PHE A 42 3.39 9.30 12.18
CA PHE A 42 4.74 9.58 11.71
C PHE A 42 5.77 8.61 12.30
N GLU A 43 5.70 8.33 13.60
CA GLU A 43 6.58 7.37 14.27
C GLU A 43 6.43 5.95 13.71
N GLU A 44 5.25 5.63 13.17
CA GLU A 44 4.94 4.34 12.58
C GLU A 44 5.54 4.16 11.17
N ILE A 45 5.67 5.25 10.38
CA ILE A 45 6.12 5.16 8.98
C ILE A 45 7.53 5.71 8.70
N LYS A 46 8.13 6.44 9.65
CA LYS A 46 9.47 7.02 9.47
C LYS A 46 10.53 5.95 9.21
N CYS A 47 11.61 6.33 8.54
CA CYS A 47 12.79 5.49 8.40
C CYS A 47 13.34 5.09 9.78
N GLY A 48 13.85 3.86 9.87
CA GLY A 48 14.33 3.29 11.13
C GLY A 48 13.22 2.86 12.11
N SER A 49 11.93 2.99 11.76
CA SER A 49 10.87 2.35 12.56
C SER A 49 10.91 0.82 12.43
N GLU A 50 10.29 0.12 13.38
CA GLU A 50 10.35 -1.35 13.51
C GLU A 50 9.90 -2.10 12.24
N TYR A 51 10.10 -3.42 12.21
CA TYR A 51 9.95 -4.37 11.10
C TYR A 51 8.66 -4.29 10.24
N ASN A 52 7.64 -3.49 10.64
CA ASN A 52 6.36 -3.36 9.94
C ASN A 52 6.08 -1.97 9.32
N ALA A 53 7.04 -1.03 9.32
CA ALA A 53 6.88 0.31 8.72
C ALA A 53 6.26 0.29 7.31
N TRP A 54 6.76 -0.63 6.48
CA TRP A 54 6.32 -0.80 5.09
C TRP A 54 4.85 -1.22 4.98
N LYS A 55 4.30 -1.98 5.93
CA LYS A 55 2.87 -2.37 5.93
C LYS A 55 2.00 -1.15 6.19
N ILE A 56 2.37 -0.34 7.17
CA ILE A 56 1.63 0.87 7.53
C ILE A 56 1.69 1.89 6.39
N GLN A 57 2.83 2.00 5.69
CA GLN A 57 2.94 2.81 4.46
C GLN A 57 1.96 2.34 3.37
N LEU A 58 1.74 1.02 3.23
CA LEU A 58 0.76 0.49 2.28
C LEU A 58 -0.68 0.78 2.71
N GLU A 59 -0.99 0.61 4.00
CA GLU A 59 -2.29 0.96 4.56
C GLU A 59 -2.60 2.46 4.34
N PHE A 60 -1.62 3.34 4.57
CA PHE A 60 -1.77 4.78 4.36
C PHE A 60 -1.94 5.13 2.88
N ALA A 61 -1.19 4.51 1.98
CA ALA A 61 -1.32 4.74 0.55
C ALA A 61 -2.72 4.38 0.04
N THR A 62 -3.24 3.21 0.44
CA THR A 62 -4.59 2.77 0.07
C THR A 62 -5.64 3.70 0.67
N LEU A 63 -5.50 4.10 1.93
CA LEU A 63 -6.42 5.06 2.56
C LEU A 63 -6.42 6.41 1.82
N PHE A 64 -5.25 6.94 1.48
CA PHE A 64 -5.12 8.22 0.77
C PHE A 64 -5.73 8.14 -0.62
N ALA A 65 -5.53 7.03 -1.33
CA ALA A 65 -6.17 6.80 -2.62
C ALA A 65 -7.69 6.78 -2.52
N MET A 66 -8.24 6.06 -1.52
CA MET A 66 -9.70 5.97 -1.31
C MET A 66 -10.31 7.29 -0.86
N ALA A 67 -9.55 8.12 -0.15
CA ALA A 67 -9.93 9.44 0.32
C ALA A 67 -9.64 10.57 -0.68
N GLU A 68 -9.17 10.25 -1.90
CA GLU A 68 -8.83 11.22 -2.96
C GLU A 68 -7.73 12.23 -2.56
N LEU A 69 -6.86 11.83 -1.62
CA LEU A 69 -5.79 12.66 -1.07
C LEU A 69 -4.53 12.57 -1.93
N THR A 70 -4.65 13.01 -3.19
CA THR A 70 -3.60 12.87 -4.22
C THR A 70 -2.27 13.51 -3.80
N GLU A 71 -2.30 14.68 -3.15
CA GLU A 71 -1.09 15.36 -2.65
C GLU A 71 -0.39 14.54 -1.54
N ALA A 72 -1.15 14.07 -0.55
CA ALA A 72 -0.61 13.24 0.53
C ALA A 72 -0.03 11.91 -0.02
N LEU A 73 -0.70 11.33 -1.01
CA LEU A 73 -0.25 10.13 -1.69
C LEU A 73 1.05 10.35 -2.46
N GLU A 74 1.16 11.46 -3.21
CA GLU A 74 2.39 11.84 -3.90
C GLU A 74 3.55 12.01 -2.93
N LEU A 75 3.35 12.74 -1.82
CA LEU A 75 4.36 12.93 -0.79
C LEU A 75 4.80 11.60 -0.17
N LEU A 76 3.86 10.68 0.07
CA LEU A 76 4.15 9.34 0.56
C LEU A 76 4.98 8.53 -0.44
N PHE A 77 4.66 8.59 -1.73
CA PHE A 77 5.42 7.94 -2.80
C PHE A 77 6.85 8.50 -2.90
N ARG A 78 7.00 9.82 -2.88
CA ARG A 78 8.32 10.48 -2.86
C ARG A 78 9.13 10.06 -1.66
N GLY A 79 8.53 10.06 -0.47
CA GLY A 79 9.18 9.60 0.75
C GLY A 79 9.66 8.15 0.64
N LYS A 80 8.85 7.28 0.05
CA LYS A 80 9.21 5.87 -0.17
C LYS A 80 10.33 5.66 -1.17
N ILE A 81 10.30 6.37 -2.29
CA ILE A 81 11.37 6.33 -3.28
C ILE A 81 12.67 6.78 -2.61
N THR A 82 12.64 7.92 -1.92
CA THR A 82 13.79 8.51 -1.22
C THR A 82 14.35 7.56 -0.17
N GLN A 83 13.49 6.97 0.68
CA GLN A 83 13.87 5.92 1.65
C GLN A 83 14.56 4.74 0.97
N THR A 84 14.00 4.28 -0.16
CA THR A 84 14.55 3.11 -0.87
C THR A 84 15.95 3.41 -1.41
N MET A 85 16.19 4.66 -1.86
CA MET A 85 17.52 5.11 -2.28
C MET A 85 18.49 5.23 -1.11
N ALA A 86 18.04 5.80 0.01
CA ALA A 86 18.85 5.95 1.23
C ALA A 86 19.37 4.61 1.77
N LEU A 87 18.61 3.53 1.56
CA LEU A 87 18.90 2.19 2.09
C LEU A 87 19.61 1.28 1.09
N GLN A 88 20.05 1.78 -0.08
CA GLN A 88 20.73 0.92 -1.05
C GLN A 88 22.01 0.27 -0.49
N PRO A 89 22.36 -0.95 -0.95
CA PRO A 89 21.59 -1.82 -1.85
C PRO A 89 20.46 -2.61 -1.15
N GLN A 90 20.37 -2.57 0.17
CA GLN A 90 19.44 -3.41 0.97
C GLN A 90 17.97 -2.99 0.81
N GLY A 91 17.71 -1.70 0.61
CA GLY A 91 16.38 -1.10 0.43
C GLY A 91 15.59 -1.67 -0.75
N GLY A 92 16.30 -2.16 -1.78
CA GLY A 92 15.69 -2.80 -2.95
C GLY A 92 14.85 -4.03 -2.59
N ARG A 93 15.24 -4.83 -1.58
CA ARG A 93 14.50 -6.06 -1.22
C ARG A 93 13.08 -5.79 -0.68
N GLY A 94 12.89 -4.63 -0.03
CA GLY A 94 11.63 -4.25 0.60
C GLY A 94 10.63 -3.61 -0.36
N ILE A 95 11.12 -2.77 -1.29
CA ILE A 95 10.22 -1.99 -2.17
C ILE A 95 9.38 -2.88 -3.09
N HIS A 96 9.90 -4.00 -3.59
CA HIS A 96 9.19 -4.90 -4.50
C HIS A 96 7.89 -5.47 -3.92
N ARG A 97 7.83 -5.65 -2.59
CA ARG A 97 6.60 -6.10 -1.92
C ARG A 97 5.51 -5.02 -1.91
N SER A 98 5.91 -3.76 -2.06
CA SER A 98 5.02 -2.60 -1.99
C SER A 98 4.61 -2.07 -3.37
N LEU A 99 5.40 -2.32 -4.42
CA LEU A 99 5.12 -1.83 -5.79
C LEU A 99 3.71 -2.13 -6.29
N PRO A 100 3.12 -3.34 -6.10
CA PRO A 100 1.78 -3.63 -6.61
C PRO A 100 0.70 -2.73 -6.00
N THR A 101 0.77 -2.51 -4.68
CA THR A 101 -0.17 -1.64 -3.97
C THR A 101 0.02 -0.18 -4.38
N PHE A 102 1.25 0.31 -4.44
CA PHE A 102 1.51 1.70 -4.83
C PHE A 102 1.14 1.97 -6.27
N ARG A 103 1.41 1.04 -7.19
CA ARG A 103 0.94 1.11 -8.57
C ARG A 103 -0.58 1.25 -8.63
N TRP A 104 -1.32 0.37 -7.94
CA TRP A 104 -2.78 0.43 -7.94
C TRP A 104 -3.30 1.76 -7.35
N CYS A 105 -2.70 2.24 -6.25
CA CYS A 105 -3.06 3.54 -5.68
C CYS A 105 -2.80 4.71 -6.66
N ALA A 106 -1.68 4.66 -7.39
CA ALA A 106 -1.34 5.65 -8.41
C ALA A 106 -2.32 5.62 -9.59
N GLU A 107 -2.70 4.43 -10.06
CA GLU A 107 -3.73 4.25 -11.11
C GLU A 107 -5.08 4.82 -10.67
N LYS A 108 -5.50 4.57 -9.42
CA LYS A 108 -6.78 5.09 -8.88
C LYS A 108 -6.81 6.61 -8.74
N THR A 109 -5.66 7.23 -8.51
CA THR A 109 -5.53 8.68 -8.31
C THR A 109 -5.00 9.43 -9.53
N ASN A 110 -4.90 8.74 -10.67
CA ASN A 110 -4.40 9.25 -11.93
C ASN A 110 -2.98 9.87 -11.87
N LEU A 111 -2.16 9.41 -10.93
CA LEU A 111 -0.73 9.70 -10.81
C LEU A 111 0.06 8.82 -11.82
N THR A 112 -0.21 9.00 -13.11
CA THR A 112 0.23 8.12 -14.21
C THR A 112 1.75 7.92 -14.24
N GLY A 113 2.54 8.95 -13.95
CA GLY A 113 4.01 8.83 -13.89
C GLY A 113 4.48 7.88 -12.79
N TYR A 114 3.85 7.93 -11.61
CA TYR A 114 4.15 7.00 -10.52
C TYR A 114 3.65 5.59 -10.84
N ALA A 115 2.49 5.45 -11.50
CA ALA A 115 1.99 4.16 -11.94
C ALA A 115 2.97 3.47 -12.91
N GLU A 116 3.56 4.22 -13.85
CA GLU A 116 4.61 3.74 -14.74
C GLU A 116 5.89 3.37 -13.98
N LEU A 117 6.34 4.23 -13.06
CA LEU A 117 7.53 3.96 -12.23
C LEU A 117 7.38 2.66 -11.41
N PHE A 118 6.20 2.44 -10.83
CA PHE A 118 5.89 1.26 -10.01
C PHE A 118 5.48 0.03 -10.85
N SER A 119 5.33 0.17 -12.17
CA SER A 119 5.04 -0.95 -13.07
C SER A 119 6.25 -1.85 -13.35
N LYS A 120 7.43 -1.52 -12.80
CA LYS A 120 8.63 -2.38 -12.93
C LYS A 120 8.31 -3.82 -12.48
N PRO A 121 8.70 -4.85 -13.26
CA PRO A 121 8.42 -6.23 -12.90
C PRO A 121 9.05 -6.58 -11.55
N THR A 122 8.21 -6.99 -10.59
CA THR A 122 8.71 -7.65 -9.39
C THR A 122 9.17 -9.05 -9.82
N GLY A 123 10.48 -9.26 -9.95
CA GLY A 123 11.01 -10.59 -10.27
C GLY A 123 10.44 -11.64 -9.30
N ALA A 124 10.07 -12.81 -9.82
CA ALA A 124 9.63 -13.92 -8.99
C ALA A 124 10.78 -14.31 -8.06
N SER A 125 10.69 -13.93 -6.79
CA SER A 125 11.66 -14.39 -5.81
C SER A 125 11.29 -15.79 -5.38
N SER A 126 12.11 -16.76 -5.79
CA SER A 126 12.09 -18.13 -5.27
C SER A 126 12.29 -18.21 -3.75
N ARG A 127 12.77 -17.13 -3.11
CA ARG A 127 13.07 -17.04 -1.67
C ARG A 127 12.18 -16.06 -0.90
N LEU A 128 11.23 -15.37 -1.54
CA LEU A 128 10.23 -14.61 -0.79
C LEU A 128 9.25 -15.60 -0.19
N GLU A 129 9.60 -16.12 0.99
CA GLU A 129 8.58 -16.64 1.89
C GLU A 129 7.48 -15.59 1.96
N SER A 130 6.28 -15.95 1.50
CA SER A 130 5.11 -15.13 1.74
C SER A 130 5.15 -14.77 3.22
N PRO A 131 5.15 -13.48 3.60
CA PRO A 131 5.02 -13.10 5.00
C PRO A 131 3.69 -13.60 5.60
N PHE A 132 2.82 -14.17 4.75
CA PHE A 132 1.55 -14.82 5.06
C PHE A 132 1.60 -16.35 4.89
N LYS A 133 2.79 -16.99 4.79
CA LYS A 133 2.94 -18.46 4.81
C LYS A 133 2.21 -19.01 6.06
N GLY A 134 1.20 -19.86 5.85
CA GLY A 134 0.36 -20.44 6.90
C GLY A 134 -0.94 -19.68 7.21
N VAL A 135 -1.07 -18.43 6.77
CA VAL A 135 -2.30 -17.63 6.86
C VAL A 135 -3.19 -17.89 5.63
N ALA A 136 -2.59 -18.31 4.53
CA ALA A 136 -3.27 -18.59 3.26
C ALA A 136 -4.32 -19.71 3.36
N SER A 137 -4.11 -20.81 4.08
CA SER A 137 -5.09 -21.92 4.07
C SER A 137 -6.37 -21.68 4.89
N ARG A 138 -6.31 -20.93 6.01
CA ARG A 138 -7.50 -20.61 6.82
C ARG A 138 -8.24 -19.39 6.30
N ASP A 139 -7.52 -18.35 5.92
CA ASP A 139 -8.16 -17.12 5.46
C ASP A 139 -8.57 -17.21 4.01
N ALA A 140 -7.93 -18.00 3.16
CA ALA A 140 -8.38 -18.08 1.78
C ALA A 140 -9.64 -18.91 1.59
N LYS A 141 -9.86 -19.93 2.42
CA LYS A 141 -11.16 -20.58 2.49
C LYS A 141 -12.22 -19.59 2.98
N ARG A 142 -11.88 -18.71 3.93
CA ARG A 142 -12.74 -17.62 4.39
C ARG A 142 -12.97 -16.53 3.33
N LEU A 143 -11.95 -16.21 2.51
CA LEU A 143 -11.96 -15.26 1.39
C LEU A 143 -12.84 -15.82 0.24
N ALA A 144 -12.68 -17.12 -0.06
CA ALA A 144 -13.41 -17.86 -1.10
C ALA A 144 -14.86 -18.17 -0.71
N GLU A 145 -15.12 -18.52 0.56
CA GLU A 145 -16.45 -18.85 1.05
C GLU A 145 -17.25 -17.61 1.49
N ASN A 146 -16.58 -16.48 1.74
CA ASN A 146 -17.20 -15.22 2.06
C ASN A 146 -16.55 -14.11 1.24
N LEU A 147 -17.15 -13.83 0.08
CA LEU A 147 -17.38 -12.43 -0.25
C LEU A 147 -17.86 -11.77 1.07
N TYR A 148 -17.16 -10.73 1.49
CA TYR A 148 -17.31 -10.03 2.75
C TYR A 148 -18.74 -9.59 3.17
N PRO A 149 -19.78 -9.54 2.29
CA PRO A 149 -21.13 -9.16 2.72
C PRO A 149 -21.72 -10.00 3.86
N SER A 150 -21.33 -11.26 4.03
CA SER A 150 -21.88 -12.08 5.14
C SER A 150 -21.33 -11.69 6.52
N PHE A 151 -20.08 -11.23 6.59
CA PHE A 151 -19.38 -10.96 7.86
C PHE A 151 -19.37 -9.48 8.24
N TYR A 152 -19.27 -8.57 7.27
CA TYR A 152 -19.36 -7.12 7.53
C TYR A 152 -20.64 -6.49 6.99
N GLY A 153 -21.23 -7.00 5.90
CA GLY A 153 -22.41 -6.39 5.27
C GLY A 153 -22.01 -5.25 4.35
N THR A 154 -22.95 -4.36 4.03
CA THR A 154 -22.67 -3.08 3.35
C THR A 154 -22.87 -1.91 4.32
N VAL A 155 -22.53 -0.69 3.92
CA VAL A 155 -22.86 0.51 4.71
C VAL A 155 -24.38 0.60 4.95
N GLU A 156 -25.19 0.30 3.94
CA GLU A 156 -26.66 0.36 3.99
C GLU A 156 -27.27 -0.83 4.73
N ASN A 157 -26.61 -1.98 4.73
CA ASN A 157 -27.05 -3.20 5.40
C ASN A 157 -25.91 -3.83 6.22
N PRO A 158 -25.56 -3.22 7.36
CA PRO A 158 -24.45 -3.66 8.18
C PRO A 158 -24.79 -5.01 8.84
N SER A 159 -23.85 -5.95 8.79
CA SER A 159 -23.98 -7.24 9.46
C SER A 159 -23.36 -7.22 10.87
N LYS A 160 -23.28 -8.38 11.53
CA LYS A 160 -22.78 -8.51 12.91
C LYS A 160 -21.33 -8.07 13.11
N GLY A 161 -20.50 -8.05 12.06
CA GLY A 161 -19.11 -7.59 12.14
C GLY A 161 -18.95 -6.08 12.05
N TRP A 162 -20.01 -5.34 11.70
CA TRP A 162 -19.96 -3.88 11.59
C TRP A 162 -19.75 -3.23 12.95
N ARG A 163 -18.70 -2.43 13.08
CA ARG A 163 -18.33 -1.80 14.35
C ARG A 163 -18.81 -0.34 14.39
N PRO A 164 -19.29 0.14 15.56
CA PRO A 164 -19.61 1.56 15.74
C PRO A 164 -18.40 2.49 15.59
N ASP A 165 -17.21 2.00 15.96
CA ASP A 165 -15.95 2.68 15.66
C ASP A 165 -15.43 2.20 14.30
N PRO A 166 -15.29 3.07 13.30
CA PRO A 166 -14.82 2.68 11.97
C PRO A 166 -13.31 2.41 11.93
N VAL A 167 -12.51 2.92 12.88
CA VAL A 167 -11.03 2.78 12.84
C VAL A 167 -10.55 1.32 12.82
N PRO A 168 -11.04 0.41 13.68
CA PRO A 168 -10.67 -1.00 13.60
C PRO A 168 -11.12 -1.70 12.30
N MET A 169 -12.20 -1.22 11.66
CA MET A 169 -12.63 -1.75 10.38
C MET A 169 -11.72 -1.30 9.25
N TYR A 170 -11.37 0.00 9.18
CA TYR A 170 -10.38 0.51 8.23
C TYR A 170 -9.09 -0.27 8.31
N HIS A 171 -8.57 -0.50 9.51
CA HIS A 171 -7.35 -1.30 9.70
C HIS A 171 -7.48 -2.71 9.11
N THR A 172 -8.63 -3.35 9.30
CA THR A 172 -8.87 -4.70 8.77
C THR A 172 -8.90 -4.70 7.24
N PHE A 173 -9.69 -3.81 6.62
CA PHE A 173 -9.80 -3.74 5.16
C PHE A 173 -8.47 -3.34 4.50
N LEU A 174 -7.75 -2.37 5.06
CA LEU A 174 -6.47 -1.92 4.53
C LEU A 174 -5.38 -3.01 4.58
N GLN A 175 -5.38 -3.83 5.65
CA GLN A 175 -4.50 -5.00 5.75
C GLN A 175 -4.82 -6.08 4.72
N GLU A 176 -6.11 -6.34 4.51
CA GLU A 176 -6.57 -7.35 3.54
C GLU A 176 -6.29 -6.90 2.11
N MET A 177 -6.55 -5.63 1.76
CA MET A 177 -6.16 -5.07 0.47
C MET A 177 -4.65 -5.17 0.22
N THR A 178 -3.83 -4.87 1.23
CA THR A 178 -2.37 -5.03 1.15
C THR A 178 -1.99 -6.49 0.83
N ARG A 179 -2.66 -7.44 1.47
CA ARG A 179 -2.46 -8.87 1.21
C ARG A 179 -2.92 -9.27 -0.19
N LEU A 180 -4.09 -8.80 -0.64
CA LEU A 180 -4.62 -9.07 -1.97
C LEU A 180 -3.68 -8.57 -3.07
N HIS A 181 -3.17 -7.34 -2.96
CA HIS A 181 -2.17 -6.81 -3.89
C HIS A 181 -0.91 -7.68 -3.98
N TYR A 182 -0.43 -8.16 -2.84
CA TYR A 182 0.72 -9.07 -2.80
C TYR A 182 0.40 -10.40 -3.51
N LEU A 183 -0.77 -10.99 -3.27
CA LEU A 183 -1.19 -12.24 -3.92
C LEU A 183 -1.35 -12.09 -5.44
N VAL A 184 -1.93 -10.97 -5.91
CA VAL A 184 -2.02 -10.64 -7.35
C VAL A 184 -0.64 -10.62 -8.00
N ALA A 185 0.33 -9.94 -7.36
CA ALA A 185 1.68 -9.80 -7.90
C ALA A 185 2.47 -11.11 -7.90
N GLN A 186 2.22 -11.99 -6.94
CA GLN A 186 2.84 -13.32 -6.86
C GLN A 186 2.11 -14.39 -7.68
N TYR A 187 1.03 -14.05 -8.39
CA TYR A 187 0.29 -15.01 -9.20
C TYR A 187 1.13 -15.48 -10.42
N PRO A 188 1.25 -16.80 -10.68
CA PRO A 188 0.56 -17.92 -10.02
C PRO A 188 1.32 -18.57 -8.86
N PHE A 189 2.58 -18.20 -8.62
CA PHE A 189 3.49 -18.82 -7.64
C PHE A 189 2.96 -18.86 -6.20
N GLY A 190 2.07 -17.92 -5.84
CA GLY A 190 1.42 -17.85 -4.52
C GLY A 190 -0.08 -18.16 -4.51
N ASN A 191 -0.66 -18.67 -5.59
CA ASN A 191 -2.10 -18.95 -5.66
C ASN A 191 -2.43 -20.36 -5.19
N ASP A 192 -2.52 -20.56 -3.88
CA ASP A 192 -2.83 -21.85 -3.26
C ASP A 192 -4.33 -22.15 -3.18
N ILE A 193 -5.18 -21.23 -3.67
CA ILE A 193 -6.61 -21.17 -3.31
C ILE A 193 -7.53 -21.24 -4.53
N GLY A 194 -6.95 -21.34 -5.73
CA GLY A 194 -7.66 -21.53 -6.98
C GLY A 194 -8.35 -20.28 -7.54
N TRP A 195 -8.09 -19.09 -6.98
CA TRP A 195 -8.64 -17.83 -7.48
C TRP A 195 -7.98 -17.40 -8.79
N THR A 196 -8.74 -16.76 -9.66
CA THR A 196 -8.20 -16.11 -10.86
C THR A 196 -7.67 -14.71 -10.51
N ARG A 197 -6.89 -14.08 -11.42
CA ARG A 197 -6.45 -12.68 -11.21
C ARG A 197 -7.66 -11.74 -11.12
N GLU A 198 -8.70 -12.05 -11.89
CA GLU A 198 -9.97 -11.32 -11.94
C GLU A 198 -10.72 -11.41 -10.60
N ASP A 199 -10.66 -12.55 -9.91
CA ASP A 199 -11.27 -12.71 -8.58
C ASP A 199 -10.56 -11.84 -7.53
N TYR A 200 -9.23 -11.83 -7.54
CA TYR A 200 -8.47 -10.94 -6.65
C TYR A 200 -8.73 -9.45 -6.95
N ALA A 201 -8.80 -9.08 -8.23
CA ALA A 201 -9.14 -7.71 -8.64
C ALA A 201 -10.54 -7.33 -8.16
N ARG A 202 -11.54 -8.21 -8.32
CA ARG A 202 -12.90 -7.98 -7.82
C ARG A 202 -12.94 -7.79 -6.30
N ALA A 203 -12.17 -8.58 -5.56
CA ALA A 203 -12.09 -8.45 -4.10
C ALA A 203 -11.48 -7.10 -3.70
N LEU A 204 -10.39 -6.68 -4.34
CA LEU A 204 -9.75 -5.38 -4.13
C LEU A 204 -10.74 -4.22 -4.37
N GLU A 205 -11.49 -4.25 -5.47
CA GLU A 205 -12.48 -3.21 -5.78
C GLU A 205 -13.64 -3.21 -4.77
N THR A 206 -14.01 -4.37 -4.24
CA THR A 206 -15.08 -4.48 -3.22
C THR A 206 -14.63 -3.86 -1.89
N ASP A 207 -13.41 -4.14 -1.43
CA ASP A 207 -12.88 -3.55 -0.20
C ASP A 207 -12.66 -2.04 -0.36
N ALA A 208 -12.16 -1.61 -1.52
CA ALA A 208 -12.03 -0.20 -1.88
C ALA A 208 -13.37 0.54 -1.78
N LEU A 209 -14.42 -0.03 -2.36
CA LEU A 209 -15.78 0.49 -2.30
C LEU A 209 -16.26 0.68 -0.85
N ILE A 210 -16.10 -0.34 -0.01
CA ILE A 210 -16.53 -0.28 1.40
C ILE A 210 -15.80 0.84 2.15
N ILE A 211 -14.47 0.96 1.94
CA ILE A 211 -13.69 2.04 2.55
C ILE A 211 -14.21 3.41 2.09
N ARG A 212 -14.44 3.60 0.78
CA ARG A 212 -14.96 4.88 0.24
C ARG A 212 -16.31 5.25 0.82
N GLN A 213 -17.26 4.32 0.83
CA GLN A 213 -18.59 4.57 1.40
C GLN A 213 -18.50 4.91 2.90
N GLN A 214 -17.63 4.24 3.66
CA GLN A 214 -17.41 4.55 5.09
C GLN A 214 -16.79 5.93 5.29
N LEU A 215 -15.90 6.36 4.40
CA LEU A 215 -15.33 7.71 4.40
C LEU A 215 -16.33 8.78 3.93
N GLY A 216 -17.51 8.39 3.44
CA GLY A 216 -18.55 9.29 2.93
C GLY A 216 -18.37 9.70 1.47
N PHE A 217 -17.55 8.96 0.71
CA PHE A 217 -17.34 9.19 -0.72
C PHE A 217 -18.27 8.35 -1.59
N PRO A 218 -18.53 8.76 -2.85
CA PRO A 218 -19.25 7.95 -3.81
C PRO A 218 -18.57 6.61 -4.11
N GLU A 219 -19.35 5.64 -4.56
CA GLU A 219 -18.87 4.30 -4.93
C GLU A 219 -17.78 4.35 -6.00
N THR A 220 -17.96 5.21 -7.00
CA THR A 220 -17.00 5.41 -8.07
C THR A 220 -15.95 6.44 -7.68
N MET A 221 -14.70 6.21 -8.09
CA MET A 221 -13.69 7.27 -8.09
C MET A 221 -14.13 8.39 -9.05
N PRO A 222 -13.90 9.66 -8.72
CA PRO A 222 -14.12 10.75 -9.66
C PRO A 222 -13.09 10.68 -10.80
N ASP A 223 -13.44 11.32 -11.93
CA ASP A 223 -12.48 11.55 -13.01
C ASP A 223 -11.44 12.59 -12.57
N LEU A 224 -10.27 12.11 -12.15
CA LEU A 224 -9.13 12.94 -11.76
C LEU A 224 -8.29 13.28 -13.00
N PRO A 225 -7.66 14.47 -13.05
CA PRO A 225 -6.74 14.81 -14.15
C PRO A 225 -5.49 13.93 -14.10
N GLU A 226 -5.01 13.50 -15.28
CA GLU A 226 -3.76 12.75 -15.38
C GLU A 226 -2.56 13.60 -14.91
N ASN A 227 -1.69 13.00 -14.10
CA ASN A 227 -0.43 13.60 -13.67
C ASN A 227 0.75 12.69 -14.00
N PRO A 228 1.48 12.97 -15.11
CA PRO A 228 2.64 12.19 -15.51
C PRO A 228 3.92 12.53 -14.72
N ASN A 229 3.89 13.54 -13.85
CA ASN A 229 5.09 14.00 -13.18
C ASN A 229 5.55 13.04 -12.07
N VAL A 230 6.85 12.79 -12.01
CA VAL A 230 7.50 12.00 -10.96
C VAL A 230 8.65 12.81 -10.39
N ASN A 231 8.64 13.00 -9.07
CA ASN A 231 9.69 13.72 -8.36
C ASN A 231 10.68 12.72 -7.75
N LEU A 232 11.75 12.41 -8.48
CA LEU A 232 12.85 11.57 -7.98
C LEU A 232 13.90 12.41 -7.24
N PRO A 233 14.63 11.85 -6.26
CA PRO A 233 15.79 12.50 -5.67
C PRO A 233 16.86 12.84 -6.73
N GLU A 234 17.64 13.90 -6.48
CA GLU A 234 18.69 14.35 -7.40
C GLU A 234 19.68 13.22 -7.73
N GLY A 235 20.03 13.08 -9.02
CA GLY A 235 20.96 12.04 -9.49
C GLY A 235 20.31 10.67 -9.77
N PHE A 236 19.02 10.49 -9.50
CA PHE A 236 18.32 9.23 -9.77
C PHE A 236 17.42 9.32 -11.00
N GLN A 237 17.48 8.29 -11.85
CA GLN A 237 16.66 8.19 -13.07
C GLN A 237 15.59 7.09 -12.97
N SER A 238 15.74 6.14 -12.06
CA SER A 238 14.76 5.08 -11.84
C SER A 238 14.92 4.41 -10.48
N LEU A 239 13.92 3.63 -10.05
CA LEU A 239 14.01 2.75 -8.89
C LEU A 239 15.12 1.69 -9.06
N PRO A 240 15.82 1.29 -7.98
CA PRO A 240 16.86 0.27 -8.06
C PRO A 240 16.27 -1.04 -8.57
N GLU A 241 17.00 -1.68 -9.48
CA GLU A 241 16.70 -3.04 -9.88
C GLU A 241 16.99 -3.99 -8.73
N TRP A 242 16.07 -4.92 -8.47
CA TRP A 242 16.37 -6.04 -7.59
C TRP A 242 16.82 -7.20 -8.43
N THR A 243 18.06 -7.59 -8.25
CA THR A 243 18.57 -8.89 -8.63
C THR A 243 18.23 -9.89 -7.53
N PRO A 244 17.51 -10.99 -7.84
CA PRO A 244 17.45 -12.12 -6.93
C PRO A 244 18.85 -12.59 -6.58
N ASP A 245 19.09 -12.94 -5.32
CA ASP A 245 20.31 -13.65 -4.95
C ASP A 245 20.39 -14.93 -5.81
N PRO A 246 21.56 -15.28 -6.38
CA PRO A 246 21.72 -16.54 -7.09
C PRO A 246 21.28 -17.70 -6.19
N VAL A 247 20.54 -18.63 -6.79
CA VAL A 247 20.12 -19.86 -6.12
C VAL A 247 21.34 -20.77 -6.06
N ASP A 248 22.06 -20.70 -4.95
CA ASP A 248 22.96 -21.78 -4.51
C ASP A 248 22.13 -23.01 -4.07
#